data_AF-N9T3Y3-F1
#
_entry.id   AF-N9T3Y3-F1
#
_cell.length_a   1.000
_cell.length_b   1.000
_cell.length_c   1.000
_cell.angle_alpha   90.00
_cell.angle_beta   90.00
_cell.angle_gamma   90.00
#
_symmetry.space_group_name_H-M   'P 1'
#
loop_
_entity.id
_entity.type
_entity.pdbx_description
1 polymer ?
#
loop_
_entity_poly.entity_id
_entity_poly.type
_entity_poly.pdbx_seq_one_letter_code
_entity_poly.pdbx_strand_id
1 'polypeptide(L)'
;MQFIISWFEGFDLKYQKKIIFKSLLLAPVPLLCLMAMLFILMNNAFKFSSIFAVIVGHLLVYLAYCLLTVPFSFLFSLVLNRYQYLNFLTICLSSFVVAAPFFTLLAWAHTGQLPKQWWLVYADIFSLLIALIPAVCYWLILIHLKSHQPDRIDL
;
A
#
# COMPACT_ATOMS: atom_id res chain seq x y z
N MET A 1 -35.04 0.50 -0.15
CA MET A 1 -33.67 0.05 -0.53
C MET A 1 -33.17 0.65 -1.86
N GLN A 2 -34.05 0.98 -2.82
CA GLN A 2 -33.67 1.71 -4.06
C GLN A 2 -33.16 3.15 -3.85
N PHE A 3 -33.61 3.84 -2.80
CA PHE A 3 -33.19 5.23 -2.53
C PHE A 3 -31.72 5.37 -2.08
N ILE A 4 -31.16 4.32 -1.45
CA ILE A 4 -29.74 4.30 -1.03
C ILE A 4 -28.83 4.01 -2.24
N ILE A 5 -29.32 3.23 -3.20
CA ILE A 5 -28.60 2.89 -4.44
C ILE A 5 -28.52 4.12 -5.36
N SER A 6 -29.62 4.88 -5.47
CA SER A 6 -29.66 6.13 -6.23
C SER A 6 -28.71 7.22 -5.68
N TRP A 7 -28.50 7.28 -4.36
CA TRP A 7 -27.51 8.20 -3.74
C TRP A 7 -26.04 7.80 -3.99
N PHE A 8 -25.82 6.59 -4.53
CA PHE A 8 -24.49 6.08 -4.89
C PHE A 8 -24.12 6.36 -6.36
N GLU A 9 -25.10 6.65 -7.22
CA GLU A 9 -24.91 6.85 -8.67
C GLU A 9 -24.54 8.30 -9.07
N GLY A 10 -24.69 9.28 -8.18
CA GLY A 10 -24.49 10.71 -8.49
C GLY A 10 -23.09 11.28 -8.31
N PHE A 11 -22.08 10.48 -7.93
CA PHE A 11 -20.72 10.97 -7.72
C PHE A 11 -19.78 10.46 -8.81
N ASP A 12 -19.34 11.35 -9.69
CA ASP A 12 -18.33 11.02 -10.69
C ASP A 12 -17.02 10.69 -9.97
N LEU A 13 -16.53 9.45 -10.15
CA LEU A 13 -15.35 8.97 -9.44
C LEU A 13 -14.08 9.42 -10.18
N LYS A 14 -13.16 10.09 -9.46
CA LYS A 14 -11.90 10.58 -10.03
C LYS A 14 -11.04 9.47 -10.66
N TYR A 15 -11.11 8.26 -10.11
CA TYR A 15 -10.42 7.06 -10.56
C TYR A 15 -11.36 5.86 -10.62
N GLN A 16 -11.21 5.02 -11.64
CA GLN A 16 -11.90 3.73 -11.72
C GLN A 16 -11.43 2.76 -10.62
N LYS A 17 -12.36 1.98 -10.06
CA LYS A 17 -12.06 0.99 -8.99
C LYS A 17 -10.96 0.00 -9.40
N LYS A 18 -10.98 -0.46 -10.67
CA LYS A 18 -9.98 -1.38 -11.24
C LYS A 18 -8.57 -0.78 -11.22
N ILE A 19 -8.45 0.52 -11.47
CA ILE A 19 -7.17 1.22 -11.43
C ILE A 19 -6.67 1.31 -10.00
N ILE A 20 -7.52 1.75 -9.07
CA ILE A 20 -7.17 1.83 -7.64
C ILE A 20 -6.62 0.48 -7.15
N PHE A 21 -7.33 -0.61 -7.44
CA PHE A 21 -6.93 -1.94 -7.04
C PHE A 21 -5.60 -2.37 -7.66
N LYS A 22 -5.43 -2.20 -8.98
CA LYS A 22 -4.19 -2.54 -9.69
C LYS A 22 -3.00 -1.74 -9.17
N SER A 23 -3.18 -0.44 -8.93
CA SER A 23 -2.13 0.43 -8.40
C SER A 23 -1.71 0.01 -6.99
N LEU A 24 -2.65 -0.40 -6.13
CA LEU A 24 -2.33 -0.91 -4.79
C LEU A 24 -1.54 -2.22 -4.84
N LEU A 25 -1.88 -3.15 -5.75
CA LEU A 25 -1.13 -4.39 -5.90
C LEU A 25 0.32 -4.16 -6.39
N LEU A 26 0.52 -3.18 -7.27
CA LEU A 26 1.86 -2.87 -7.79
C LEU A 26 2.69 -1.97 -6.85
N ALA A 27 2.05 -1.28 -5.90
CA ALA A 27 2.69 -0.32 -5.01
C ALA A 27 3.92 -0.82 -4.24
N PRO A 28 3.93 -2.04 -3.63
CA PRO A 28 5.09 -2.51 -2.87
C PRO A 28 6.22 -3.06 -3.75
N VAL A 29 5.95 -3.35 -5.04
CA VAL A 29 6.89 -4.05 -5.92
C VAL A 29 8.22 -3.30 -6.08
N PRO A 30 8.26 -1.98 -6.33
CA PRO A 30 9.51 -1.24 -6.44
C PRO A 30 10.36 -1.33 -5.16
N LEU A 31 9.72 -1.23 -3.99
CA LEU A 31 10.40 -1.35 -2.70
C LEU A 31 10.96 -2.77 -2.49
N LEU A 32 10.17 -3.80 -2.79
CA LEU A 32 10.60 -5.19 -2.69
C LEU A 32 11.78 -5.50 -3.62
N CYS A 33 11.77 -5.00 -4.85
CA CYS A 33 12.90 -5.13 -5.78
C CYS A 33 14.16 -4.46 -5.23
N LEU A 34 14.03 -3.24 -4.67
CA LEU A 34 15.15 -2.52 -4.08
C LEU A 34 15.74 -3.27 -2.88
N MET A 35 14.87 -3.75 -1.98
CA MET A 35 15.30 -4.50 -0.79
C MET A 35 15.97 -5.83 -1.15
N ALA A 36 15.46 -6.53 -2.17
CA ALA A 36 16.07 -7.75 -2.68
C ALA A 36 17.48 -7.48 -3.25
N MET A 37 17.65 -6.41 -4.03
CA MET A 37 18.94 -6.01 -4.57
C MET A 37 19.94 -5.67 -3.46
N LEU A 38 19.52 -4.86 -2.49
CA LEU A 38 20.37 -4.47 -1.36
C LEU A 38 20.81 -5.68 -0.52
N PHE A 39 19.91 -6.63 -0.29
CA PHE A 39 20.24 -7.84 0.45
C PHE A 39 21.29 -8.69 -0.28
N ILE A 40 21.15 -8.89 -1.59
CA ILE A 40 22.12 -9.64 -2.40
C ILE A 40 23.48 -8.95 -2.37
N LEU A 41 23.50 -7.62 -2.50
CA LEU A 41 24.74 -6.83 -2.50
C LEU A 41 25.45 -6.88 -1.14
N MET A 42 24.74 -6.67 -0.03
CA MET A 42 25.31 -6.71 1.32
C MET A 42 25.80 -8.09 1.72
N ASN A 43 25.08 -9.14 1.32
CA ASN A 43 25.43 -10.50 1.71
C ASN A 43 26.59 -11.07 0.85
N ASN A 44 26.94 -10.43 -0.28
CA ASN A 44 27.95 -10.88 -1.26
C ASN A 44 27.82 -12.37 -1.66
N ALA A 45 26.66 -12.96 -1.41
CA ALA A 45 26.41 -14.40 -1.47
C ALA A 45 25.46 -14.66 -2.63
N PHE A 46 26.03 -14.74 -3.83
CA PHE A 46 25.36 -15.18 -5.06
C PHE A 46 25.09 -16.69 -5.09
N LYS A 47 25.09 -17.35 -3.93
CA LYS A 47 24.76 -18.78 -3.82
C LYS A 47 23.27 -18.96 -4.14
N PHE A 48 22.95 -19.98 -4.93
CA PHE A 48 21.56 -20.29 -5.30
C PHE A 48 20.63 -20.43 -4.10
N SER A 49 21.09 -21.03 -2.99
CA SER A 49 20.30 -21.14 -1.76
C SER A 49 19.95 -19.79 -1.13
N SER A 50 20.86 -18.81 -1.21
CA SER A 50 20.64 -17.45 -0.70
C SER A 50 19.63 -16.71 -1.58
N ILE A 51 19.78 -16.81 -2.91
CA ILE A 51 18.84 -16.23 -3.88
C ILE A 51 17.44 -16.81 -3.70
N PHE A 52 17.34 -18.13 -3.53
CA PHE A 52 16.06 -18.80 -3.28
C PHE A 52 15.40 -18.28 -1.99
N ALA A 53 16.15 -18.20 -0.89
CA ALA A 53 15.65 -17.67 0.38
C ALA A 53 15.15 -16.23 0.25
N VAL A 54 15.88 -15.38 -0.50
CA VAL A 54 15.47 -13.99 -0.78
C VAL A 54 14.13 -13.96 -1.53
N ILE A 55 13.98 -14.76 -2.58
CA ILE A 55 12.73 -14.81 -3.37
C ILE A 55 11.56 -15.24 -2.49
N VAL A 56 11.72 -16.33 -1.72
CA VAL A 56 10.67 -16.84 -0.82
C VAL A 56 10.31 -15.81 0.24
N GLY A 57 11.30 -15.15 0.85
CA GLY A 57 11.08 -14.10 1.83
C GLY A 57 10.31 -12.92 1.26
N HIS A 58 10.68 -12.41 0.08
CA HIS A 58 9.99 -11.30 -0.55
C HIS A 58 8.56 -11.67 -1.01
N LEU A 59 8.35 -12.91 -1.47
CA LEU A 59 7.02 -13.41 -1.79
C LEU A 59 6.12 -13.46 -0.55
N LEU A 60 6.66 -13.88 0.60
CA LEU A 60 5.93 -13.89 1.86
C LEU A 60 5.55 -12.47 2.32
N VAL A 61 6.48 -11.51 2.22
CA VAL A 61 6.21 -10.10 2.53
C VAL A 61 5.16 -9.51 1.59
N TYR A 62 5.24 -9.81 0.29
CA TYR A 62 4.23 -9.39 -0.69
C TYR A 62 2.85 -9.96 -0.36
N LEU A 63 2.77 -11.24 -0.01
CA LEU A 63 1.51 -11.89 0.36
C LEU A 63 0.92 -11.30 1.65
N ALA A 64 1.76 -11.01 2.65
CA ALA A 64 1.34 -10.29 3.85
C ALA A 64 0.78 -8.91 3.52
N TYR A 65 1.45 -8.14 2.66
CA TYR A 65 0.95 -6.84 2.18
C TYR A 65 -0.41 -6.97 1.47
N CYS A 66 -0.58 -7.98 0.61
CA CYS A 66 -1.84 -8.21 -0.11
C CYS A 66 -3.00 -8.56 0.82
N LEU A 67 -2.75 -9.34 1.88
CA LEU A 67 -3.80 -9.73 2.83
C LEU A 67 -4.10 -8.63 3.85
N LEU A 68 -3.08 -7.92 4.31
CA LEU A 68 -3.20 -6.98 5.42
C LEU A 68 -3.36 -5.54 4.97
N THR A 69 -2.61 -5.07 3.98
CA THR A 69 -2.60 -3.65 3.61
C THR A 69 -3.58 -3.33 2.49
N VAL A 70 -3.61 -4.14 1.42
CA VAL A 70 -4.45 -3.87 0.24
C VAL A 70 -5.94 -3.72 0.56
N PRO A 71 -6.62 -4.59 1.33
CA PRO A 71 -8.05 -4.44 1.55
C PRO A 71 -8.40 -3.15 2.30
N PHE A 72 -7.62 -2.77 3.31
CA PHE A 72 -7.87 -1.55 4.08
C PHE A 72 -7.54 -0.30 3.28
N SER A 73 -6.38 -0.27 2.61
CA SER A 73 -6.02 0.85 1.74
C SER A 73 -7.01 1.02 0.58
N PHE A 74 -7.55 -0.08 0.04
CA PHE A 74 -8.58 -0.02 -0.99
C PHE A 74 -9.86 0.63 -0.48
N LEU A 75 -10.32 0.28 0.73
CA LEU A 75 -11.48 0.93 1.37
C LEU A 75 -11.25 2.43 1.56
N PHE A 76 -10.11 2.84 2.13
CA PHE A 76 -9.75 4.25 2.27
C PHE A 76 -9.72 4.96 0.91
N SER A 77 -9.11 4.35 -0.10
CA SER A 77 -9.06 4.92 -1.45
C SER A 77 -10.44 5.08 -2.07
N LEU A 78 -11.37 4.13 -1.87
CA LEU A 78 -12.75 4.26 -2.37
C LEU A 78 -13.48 5.44 -1.71
N VAL A 79 -13.35 5.58 -0.39
CA VAL A 79 -13.95 6.69 0.36
C VAL A 79 -13.37 8.02 -0.12
N LEU A 80 -12.05 8.16 -0.15
CA LEU A 80 -11.38 9.38 -0.61
C LEU A 80 -11.70 9.71 -2.07
N ASN A 81 -11.83 8.70 -2.94
CA ASN A 81 -12.16 8.87 -4.35
C ASN A 81 -13.61 9.36 -4.54
N ARG A 82 -14.54 8.89 -3.71
CA ARG A 82 -15.93 9.37 -3.71
C ARG A 82 -16.02 10.87 -3.43
N TYR A 83 -15.19 11.36 -2.51
CA TYR A 83 -15.13 12.78 -2.15
C TYR A 83 -14.12 13.60 -2.97
N GLN A 84 -13.57 13.05 -4.07
CA GLN A 84 -12.55 13.69 -4.90
C GLN A 84 -11.23 14.04 -4.17
N TYR A 85 -11.07 13.58 -2.93
CA TYR A 85 -9.89 13.83 -2.10
C TYR A 85 -8.78 12.79 -2.26
N LEU A 86 -8.94 11.78 -3.12
CA LEU A 86 -7.86 10.83 -3.42
C LEU A 86 -6.73 11.55 -4.17
N ASN A 87 -5.69 11.94 -3.43
CA ASN A 87 -4.53 12.69 -3.89
C ASN A 87 -3.28 12.24 -3.11
N PHE A 88 -2.10 12.78 -3.46
CA PHE A 88 -0.84 12.38 -2.85
C PHE A 88 -0.85 12.48 -1.32
N LEU A 89 -1.31 13.61 -0.78
CA LEU A 89 -1.28 13.88 0.66
C LEU A 89 -2.20 12.92 1.42
N THR A 90 -3.43 12.74 0.96
CA THR A 90 -4.41 11.85 1.61
C THR A 90 -4.01 10.38 1.49
N ILE A 91 -3.32 10.00 0.42
CA ILE A 91 -2.69 8.68 0.27
C ILE A 91 -1.59 8.48 1.32
N CYS A 92 -0.70 9.45 1.51
CA CYS A 92 0.35 9.36 2.53
C CYS A 92 -0.25 9.30 3.96
N LEU A 93 -1.24 10.15 4.26
CA LEU A 93 -1.92 10.13 5.57
C LEU A 93 -2.64 8.81 5.83
N SER A 94 -3.39 8.31 4.85
CA SER A 94 -4.09 7.03 4.99
C SER A 94 -3.12 5.86 5.13
N SER A 95 -1.96 5.91 4.48
CA SER A 95 -0.90 4.89 4.67
C SER A 95 -0.44 4.82 6.12
N PHE A 96 -0.23 5.95 6.80
CA PHE A 96 0.08 5.94 8.23
C PHE A 96 -1.06 5.34 9.05
N VAL A 97 -2.30 5.77 8.82
CA VAL A 97 -3.46 5.22 9.55
C VAL A 97 -3.57 3.70 9.39
N VAL A 98 -3.33 3.18 8.17
CA VAL A 98 -3.35 1.75 7.88
C VAL A 98 -2.15 1.02 8.49
N ALA A 99 -0.95 1.60 8.45
CA ALA A 99 0.27 0.96 8.95
C ALA A 99 0.34 0.87 10.49
N ALA A 100 -0.24 1.84 11.21
CA ALA A 100 -0.18 1.94 12.67
C ALA A 100 -0.62 0.66 13.40
N PRO A 101 -1.80 0.06 13.11
CA PRO A 101 -2.22 -1.18 13.76
C PRO A 101 -1.28 -2.34 13.41
N PHE A 102 -0.80 -2.45 12.17
CA PHE A 102 0.07 -3.57 11.77
C PHE A 102 1.43 -3.51 12.45
N PHE A 103 2.05 -2.34 12.52
CA PHE A 103 3.31 -2.18 13.24
C PHE A 103 3.16 -2.41 14.74
N THR A 104 2.05 -1.95 15.33
CA THR A 104 1.76 -2.19 16.75
C THR A 104 1.58 -3.68 17.04
N LEU A 105 0.84 -4.39 16.19
CA LEU A 105 0.64 -5.84 16.31
C LEU A 105 1.94 -6.62 16.08
N LEU A 106 2.77 -6.20 15.12
CA LEU A 106 4.07 -6.83 14.87
C LEU A 106 5.02 -6.65 16.05
N ALA A 107 5.09 -5.44 16.62
CA ALA A 107 5.87 -5.17 17.82
C ALA A 107 5.38 -6.02 19.01
N TRP A 108 4.06 -6.14 19.18
CA TRP A 108 3.48 -7.00 20.20
C TRP A 108 3.82 -8.47 19.97
N ALA A 109 3.70 -8.98 18.74
CA ALA A 109 4.03 -10.37 18.42
C ALA A 109 5.51 -10.70 18.68
N HIS A 110 6.41 -9.74 18.47
CA HIS A 110 7.85 -9.93 18.71
C HIS A 110 8.24 -9.81 20.19
N THR A 111 7.60 -8.94 20.96
CA THR A 111 7.99 -8.63 22.35
C THR A 111 7.07 -9.25 23.41
N GLY A 112 5.89 -9.72 23.03
CA GLY A 112 4.82 -10.18 23.92
C GLY A 112 4.10 -9.05 24.67
N GLN A 113 4.51 -7.79 24.51
CA GLN A 113 3.97 -6.64 25.23
C GLN A 113 3.43 -5.59 24.28
N LEU A 114 2.22 -5.10 24.55
CA LEU A 114 1.67 -3.98 23.80
C LEU A 114 2.49 -2.73 24.14
N PRO A 115 2.97 -1.97 23.14
CA PRO A 115 3.74 -0.77 23.40
C PRO A 115 2.86 0.24 24.15
N LYS A 116 3.33 0.70 25.31
CA LYS A 116 2.64 1.71 26.13
C LYS A 116 2.39 3.01 25.36
N GLN A 117 3.23 3.31 24.37
CA GLN A 117 3.15 4.46 23.48
C GLN A 117 3.20 3.99 22.02
N TRP A 118 2.07 3.55 21.48
CA TRP A 118 1.96 3.01 20.11
C TRP A 118 2.40 3.97 19.01
N TRP A 119 2.29 5.28 19.24
CA TRP A 119 2.70 6.31 18.28
C TRP A 119 4.22 6.42 18.10
N LEU A 120 5.03 5.89 19.05
CA LEU A 120 6.49 5.84 18.92
C LEU A 120 6.97 4.95 17.77
N VAL A 121 6.10 4.10 17.22
CA VAL A 121 6.39 3.36 15.99
C VAL A 121 6.84 4.30 14.86
N TYR A 122 6.30 5.53 14.81
CA TYR A 122 6.69 6.53 13.80
C TYR A 122 7.90 7.39 14.19
N ALA A 123 8.44 7.22 15.40
CA ALA A 123 9.72 7.83 15.76
C ALA A 123 10.89 7.12 15.03
N ASP A 124 10.69 5.87 14.61
CA ASP A 124 11.64 5.14 13.80
C ASP A 124 11.56 5.53 12.32
N ILE A 125 12.70 5.97 11.78
CA ILE A 125 12.83 6.42 10.39
C ILE A 125 12.50 5.29 9.41
N PHE A 126 12.84 4.03 9.73
CA PHE A 126 12.57 2.90 8.83
C PHE A 126 11.08 2.60 8.76
N SER A 127 10.39 2.64 9.89
CA SER A 127 8.92 2.49 9.94
C SER A 127 8.21 3.57 9.13
N LEU A 128 8.69 4.81 9.17
CA LEU A 128 8.19 5.90 8.31
C LEU A 128 8.42 5.60 6.82
N LEU A 129 9.63 5.20 6.44
CA LEU A 129 9.97 4.89 5.05
C LEU A 129 9.17 3.70 4.50
N ILE A 130 9.01 2.64 5.30
CA ILE A 130 8.23 1.46 4.91
C ILE A 130 6.75 1.80 4.70
N ALA A 131 6.20 2.75 5.47
CA ALA A 131 4.82 3.22 5.25
C ALA A 131 4.70 4.19 4.05
N LEU A 132 5.67 5.09 3.87
CA LEU A 132 5.60 6.14 2.85
C LEU A 132 5.98 5.66 1.45
N ILE A 133 7.02 4.83 1.30
CA ILE A 133 7.50 4.43 -0.03
C ILE A 133 6.39 3.73 -0.85
N PRO A 134 5.67 2.72 -0.32
CA PRO A 134 4.54 2.12 -1.04
C PRO A 134 3.42 3.13 -1.33
N ALA A 135 3.20 4.12 -0.47
CA ALA A 135 2.20 5.16 -0.68
C ALA A 135 2.58 6.10 -1.85
N VAL A 136 3.84 6.50 -1.92
CA VAL A 136 4.39 7.28 -3.04
C VAL A 136 4.30 6.46 -4.34
N CYS A 137 4.74 5.20 -4.32
CA CYS A 137 4.63 4.30 -5.47
C CYS A 137 3.17 4.12 -5.90
N TYR A 138 2.25 3.90 -4.96
CA TYR A 138 0.82 3.81 -5.23
C TYR A 138 0.32 5.05 -5.96
N TRP A 139 0.63 6.24 -5.47
CA TRP A 139 0.20 7.49 -6.11
C TRP A 139 0.78 7.65 -7.52
N LEU A 140 2.06 7.36 -7.74
CA LEU A 140 2.71 7.42 -9.06
C LEU A 140 2.07 6.44 -10.06
N ILE A 141 1.80 5.20 -9.63
CA ILE A 141 1.14 4.19 -10.48
C ILE A 141 -0.31 4.61 -10.75
N LEU A 142 -1.00 5.19 -9.77
CA LEU A 142 -2.37 5.67 -9.88
C LEU A 142 -2.51 6.75 -10.95
N ILE A 143 -1.62 7.75 -10.96
CA ILE A 143 -1.64 8.80 -12.00
C ILE A 143 -1.25 8.25 -13.38
N HIS A 144 -0.25 7.36 -13.43
CA HIS A 144 0.22 6.75 -14.68
C HIS A 144 -0.85 5.88 -15.34
N LEU A 145 -1.56 5.05 -14.56
CA LEU A 145 -2.65 4.23 -15.09
C LEU A 145 -3.88 5.06 -15.45
N LYS A 146 -4.10 6.20 -14.78
CA LYS A 146 -5.17 7.13 -15.15
C LYS A 146 -4.96 7.76 -16.52
N SER A 147 -3.73 8.15 -16.86
CA SER A 147 -3.43 8.77 -18.17
C SER A 147 -3.59 7.82 -19.36
N HIS A 148 -3.65 6.51 -19.11
CA HIS A 148 -3.88 5.48 -20.13
C HIS A 148 -5.34 5.02 -20.19
N GLN A 149 -6.26 5.71 -19.50
CA GLN A 149 -7.67 5.48 -19.71
C GLN A 149 -8.10 6.14 -21.02
N PRO A 150 -8.79 5.42 -21.92
CA PRO A 150 -9.54 6.11 -22.96
C PRO A 150 -10.55 7.02 -22.27
N ASP A 151 -10.69 8.26 -22.75
CA ASP A 151 -11.76 9.15 -22.30
C ASP A 151 -13.06 8.36 -22.38
N ARG A 152 -13.86 8.45 -21.32
CA ARG A 152 -15.21 7.91 -21.31
C ARG A 152 -15.91 8.58 -22.49
N ILE A 153 -16.11 7.87 -23.58
CA ILE A 153 -17.00 8.34 -24.64
C ILE A 153 -18.38 8.29 -23.99
N ASP A 154 -18.81 9.44 -23.50
CA ASP A 154 -20.15 9.63 -22.97
C ASP A 154 -21.13 9.28 -24.10
N LEU A 155 -21.82 8.15 -23.92
CA LEU A 155 -22.83 7.63 -24.84
C LEU A 155 -24.22 7.93 -24.28
#